data_AF-A0A7W3N964-F1
#
_entry.id   AF-A0A7W3N964-F1
#
_cell.length_a   1.000
_cell.length_b   1.000
_cell.length_c   1.000
_cell.angle_alpha   90.00
_cell.angle_beta   90.00
_cell.angle_gamma   90.00
#
_symmetry.space_group_name_H-M   'P 1'
#
loop_
_entity.id
_entity.type
_entity.pdbx_description
1 polymer ?
#
loop_
_entity_poly.entity_id
_entity_poly.type
_entity_poly.pdbx_seq_one_letter_code
_entity_poly.pdbx_strand_id
1 'polypeptide(L)'
;MQFISDIEIWYDKDAKRYRNKETGQFTRGPNLVHEAGSGNVQPLEVPVVESVTVNKQNDSMKGTSVFDPDLVKAYLKDVESKTRLKVHKIQVEFLKESLRNNKFEKLTPKETAKHRGRFTTSLKNKLIEEWEEKTNQKWPRYTEEVYDQSGEIARHIGQPYDAHHLIENNFSGPHEWWNIHPAKYPDEHQQGIHGKGAPSRMLFPRR
;
A
#
# COMPACT_ATOMS: atom_id res chain seq x y z
N MET A 1 37.64 -8.35 4.44
CA MET A 1 37.10 -7.38 3.47
C MET A 1 36.83 -8.16 2.19
N GLN A 2 35.57 -8.26 1.76
CA GLN A 2 35.20 -8.93 0.52
C GLN A 2 34.49 -7.88 -0.35
N PHE A 3 35.01 -7.70 -1.57
CA PHE A 3 34.50 -6.77 -2.57
C PHE A 3 33.67 -7.56 -3.59
N ILE A 4 32.42 -7.14 -3.81
CA ILE A 4 31.62 -7.55 -4.97
C ILE A 4 30.80 -6.30 -5.38
N SER A 5 30.97 -5.87 -6.63
CA SER A 5 30.25 -4.76 -7.29
C SER A 5 30.17 -3.45 -6.50
N ASP A 6 31.25 -2.65 -6.50
CA ASP A 6 31.37 -1.22 -6.10
C ASP A 6 30.63 -0.70 -4.84
N ILE A 7 30.04 -1.58 -4.03
CA ILE A 7 29.19 -1.24 -2.90
C ILE A 7 29.79 -1.89 -1.66
N GLU A 8 30.37 -1.06 -0.79
CA GLU A 8 30.96 -1.56 0.45
C GLU A 8 29.86 -1.86 1.49
N ILE A 9 29.70 -3.14 1.84
CA ILE A 9 28.76 -3.60 2.87
C ILE A 9 29.50 -4.12 4.11
N TRP A 10 28.91 -3.91 5.29
CA TRP A 10 29.43 -4.44 6.55
C TRP A 10 28.31 -5.06 7.39
N TYR A 11 28.67 -5.99 8.28
CA TYR A 11 27.71 -6.68 9.15
C TYR A 11 27.52 -5.92 10.46
N ASP A 12 26.31 -5.40 10.67
CA ASP A 12 25.90 -4.76 11.91
C ASP A 12 25.50 -5.83 12.94
N LYS A 13 26.30 -5.94 14.01
CA LYS A 13 26.11 -6.97 15.05
C LYS A 13 24.90 -6.69 15.94
N ASP A 14 24.54 -5.42 16.13
CA ASP A 14 23.44 -5.01 16.99
C ASP A 14 22.10 -5.22 16.25
N ALA A 15 22.07 -4.89 14.96
CA ALA A 15 20.90 -5.09 14.09
C ALA A 15 20.81 -6.50 13.49
N LYS A 16 21.86 -7.33 13.64
CA LYS A 16 22.02 -8.67 13.03
C LYS A 16 21.75 -8.69 11.52
N ARG A 17 22.17 -7.65 10.79
CA ARG A 17 21.93 -7.47 9.34
C ARG A 17 23.10 -6.77 8.65
N TYR A 18 23.18 -6.91 7.33
CA TYR A 18 24.16 -6.19 6.52
C TYR A 18 23.70 -4.76 6.23
N ARG A 19 24.65 -3.83 6.21
CA ARG A 19 24.43 -2.41 5.98
C ARG A 19 25.37 -1.90 4.89
N ASN A 20 24.85 -1.12 3.96
CA ASN A 20 25.64 -0.36 3.00
C ASN A 20 26.38 0.78 3.74
N LYS A 21 27.69 0.90 3.54
CA LYS A 21 28.52 1.92 4.22
C LYS A 21 28.26 3.34 3.73
N GLU A 22 27.95 3.52 2.46
CA GLU A 22 27.73 4.85 1.87
C GLU A 22 26.34 5.40 2.21
N THR A 23 25.32 4.56 2.16
CA THR A 23 23.91 4.99 2.34
C THR A 23 23.35 4.69 3.72
N GLY A 24 24.00 3.84 4.51
CA GLY A 24 23.48 3.38 5.80
C GLY A 24 22.19 2.54 5.69
N GLN A 25 21.83 2.10 4.49
CA GLN A 25 20.64 1.27 4.29
C GLN A 25 20.93 -0.20 4.57
N PHE A 26 19.95 -0.91 5.14
CA PHE A 26 20.05 -2.35 5.38
C PHE A 26 19.85 -3.12 4.07
N THR A 27 20.70 -4.13 3.83
CA THR A 27 20.68 -4.97 2.63
C THR A 27 20.52 -6.45 2.98
N ARG A 28 20.04 -7.23 2.02
CA ARG A 28 20.14 -8.71 2.08
C ARG A 28 21.62 -9.07 1.85
N GLY A 29 22.11 -10.10 2.54
CA GLY A 29 23.55 -10.40 2.66
C GLY A 29 24.31 -10.60 1.34
N PRO A 30 25.64 -10.80 1.41
CA PRO A 30 26.56 -10.67 0.28
C PRO A 30 26.29 -11.59 -0.93
N ASN A 31 25.49 -12.65 -0.76
CA ASN A 31 25.26 -13.67 -1.80
C ASN A 31 24.00 -13.48 -2.65
N LEU A 32 23.23 -12.40 -2.47
CA LEU A 32 22.00 -12.15 -3.24
C LEU A 32 21.82 -10.66 -3.56
N VAL A 33 22.68 -10.12 -4.41
CA VAL A 33 22.41 -8.88 -5.16
C VAL A 33 22.21 -9.24 -6.64
N HIS A 34 20.99 -9.05 -7.13
CA HIS A 34 20.71 -9.13 -8.57
C HIS A 34 21.37 -7.93 -9.26
N GLU A 35 22.07 -8.19 -10.36
CA GLU A 35 22.68 -7.20 -11.24
C GLU A 35 21.65 -6.13 -11.66
N ALA A 36 21.88 -4.88 -11.26
CA ALA A 36 21.25 -3.73 -11.90
C ALA A 36 22.08 -3.42 -13.16
N GLY A 37 21.55 -3.82 -14.32
CA GLY A 37 22.16 -3.52 -15.62
C GLY A 37 22.34 -2.01 -15.82
N SER A 38 23.58 -1.64 -16.12
CA SER A 38 23.99 -0.29 -16.51
C SER A 38 23.34 0.09 -17.85
N GLY A 39 22.53 1.14 -17.84
CA GLY A 39 22.00 1.79 -19.04
C GLY A 39 22.41 3.25 -19.05
N ASN A 40 23.32 3.60 -19.97
CA ASN A 40 23.82 4.96 -20.20
C ASN A 40 22.69 5.99 -20.35
N VAL A 41 22.71 7.03 -19.52
CA VAL A 41 21.97 8.28 -19.74
C VAL A 41 22.93 9.31 -20.30
N GLN A 42 22.74 9.67 -21.57
CA GLN A 42 23.28 10.89 -22.16
C GLN A 42 22.28 12.04 -21.94
N PRO A 43 22.72 13.30 -21.73
CA PRO A 43 21.81 14.41 -21.48
C PRO A 43 21.10 14.82 -22.78
N LEU A 44 19.77 14.82 -22.76
CA LEU A 44 18.95 15.39 -23.84
C LEU A 44 18.52 16.80 -23.44
N GLU A 45 18.88 17.75 -24.29
CA GLU A 45 18.53 19.16 -24.21
C GLU A 45 17.00 19.36 -24.22
N VAL A 46 16.54 20.25 -23.35
CA VAL A 46 15.15 20.67 -23.20
C VAL A 46 14.80 21.73 -24.25
N PRO A 47 13.79 21.51 -25.13
CA PRO A 47 13.14 22.61 -25.82
C PRO A 47 12.05 23.20 -24.92
N VAL A 48 12.14 24.51 -24.71
CA VAL A 48 11.12 25.36 -24.11
C VAL A 48 9.80 25.17 -24.85
N VAL A 49 8.74 24.76 -24.13
CA VAL A 49 7.37 24.79 -24.63
C VAL A 49 6.53 25.78 -23.83
N GLU A 50 5.94 26.65 -24.63
CA GLU A 50 5.09 27.79 -24.35
C GLU A 50 3.94 27.47 -23.38
N SER A 51 3.64 28.44 -22.52
CA SER A 51 2.56 28.41 -21.55
C SER A 51 1.19 28.26 -22.21
N VAL A 52 0.56 27.09 -22.07
CA VAL A 52 -0.85 26.89 -22.41
C VAL A 52 -1.70 27.29 -21.20
N THR A 53 -2.37 28.43 -21.33
CA THR A 53 -3.40 28.93 -20.43
C THR A 53 -4.54 27.92 -20.30
N VAL A 54 -4.73 27.34 -19.11
CA VAL A 54 -5.91 26.51 -18.83
C VAL A 54 -7.11 27.42 -18.61
N ASN A 55 -7.98 27.48 -19.61
CA ASN A 55 -9.29 28.11 -19.50
C ASN A 55 -10.15 27.35 -18.49
N LYS A 56 -10.59 28.08 -17.46
CA LYS A 56 -11.57 27.65 -16.47
C LYS A 56 -12.94 27.64 -17.15
N GLN A 57 -13.35 26.49 -17.68
CA GLN A 57 -14.73 26.27 -18.08
C GLN A 57 -15.38 25.27 -17.14
N ASN A 58 -16.45 25.74 -16.51
CA ASN A 58 -17.40 24.94 -15.77
C ASN A 58 -17.90 23.80 -16.66
N ASP A 59 -17.75 22.57 -16.21
CA ASP A 59 -18.65 21.52 -16.66
C ASP A 59 -19.24 20.78 -15.47
N SER A 60 -20.53 21.04 -15.27
CA SER A 60 -21.41 20.33 -14.39
C SER A 60 -21.72 18.95 -14.99
N MET A 61 -20.84 17.98 -14.74
CA MET A 61 -21.19 16.57 -14.91
C MET A 61 -20.90 15.83 -13.61
N LYS A 62 -21.86 15.91 -12.68
CA LYS A 62 -21.91 15.11 -11.45
C LYS A 62 -22.35 13.67 -11.81
N GLY A 63 -21.52 12.97 -12.58
CA GLY A 63 -21.71 11.58 -12.96
C GLY A 63 -21.49 10.67 -11.76
N THR A 64 -22.57 10.24 -11.14
CA THR A 64 -22.58 9.59 -9.84
C THR A 64 -22.20 8.11 -9.99
N SER A 65 -20.93 7.74 -9.77
CA SER A 65 -20.63 6.35 -9.39
C SER A 65 -20.97 6.19 -7.92
N VAL A 66 -22.27 6.11 -7.61
CA VAL A 66 -22.72 5.87 -6.24
C VAL A 66 -22.38 4.43 -5.93
N PHE A 67 -21.30 4.20 -5.17
CA PHE A 67 -21.17 2.93 -4.48
C PHE A 67 -22.43 2.72 -3.66
N ASP A 68 -23.07 1.56 -3.82
CA ASP A 68 -24.25 1.20 -3.06
C ASP A 68 -23.95 1.36 -1.56
N PRO A 69 -24.61 2.29 -0.84
CA PRO A 69 -24.33 2.55 0.56
C PRO A 69 -24.50 1.31 1.46
N ASP A 70 -25.45 0.43 1.13
CA ASP A 70 -25.66 -0.80 1.88
C ASP A 70 -24.52 -1.80 1.64
N LEU A 71 -23.99 -1.84 0.41
CA LEU A 71 -22.84 -2.66 0.08
C LEU A 71 -21.54 -2.15 0.74
N VAL A 72 -21.32 -0.83 0.77
CA VAL A 72 -20.19 -0.23 1.51
C VAL A 72 -20.29 -0.59 2.99
N LYS A 73 -21.48 -0.47 3.58
CA LYS A 73 -21.71 -0.84 4.99
C LYS A 73 -21.48 -2.33 5.24
N ALA A 74 -21.94 -3.20 4.34
CA ALA A 74 -21.70 -4.64 4.42
C ALA A 74 -20.20 -4.96 4.33
N TYR A 75 -19.48 -4.28 3.44
CA TYR A 75 -18.04 -4.42 3.30
C TYR A 75 -17.27 -3.99 4.55
N LEU A 76 -17.56 -2.82 5.11
CA LEU A 76 -16.89 -2.38 6.35
C LEU A 76 -17.16 -3.35 7.50
N LYS A 77 -18.41 -3.84 7.66
CA LYS A 77 -18.73 -4.86 8.66
C LYS A 77 -17.95 -6.16 8.44
N ASP A 78 -17.77 -6.58 7.19
CA ASP A 78 -16.96 -7.76 6.88
C ASP A 78 -15.48 -7.53 7.24
N VAL A 79 -14.90 -6.38 6.89
CA VAL A 79 -13.53 -6.00 7.29
C VAL A 79 -13.38 -6.06 8.82
N GLU A 80 -14.30 -5.47 9.58
CA GLU A 80 -14.28 -5.51 11.04
C GLU A 80 -14.42 -6.94 11.58
N SER A 81 -15.30 -7.74 10.98
CA SER A 81 -15.51 -9.13 11.37
C SER A 81 -14.29 -10.02 11.10
N LYS A 82 -13.57 -9.80 9.99
CA LYS A 82 -12.37 -10.58 9.65
C LYS A 82 -11.18 -10.19 10.50
N THR A 83 -10.96 -8.89 10.69
CA THR A 83 -9.80 -8.36 11.41
C THR A 83 -9.99 -8.29 12.92
N ARG A 84 -11.23 -8.46 13.39
CA ARG A 84 -11.63 -8.27 14.79
C ARG A 84 -11.30 -6.86 15.31
N LEU A 85 -11.09 -5.91 14.41
CA LEU A 85 -10.77 -4.52 14.70
C LEU A 85 -11.79 -3.62 14.03
N LYS A 86 -12.34 -2.67 14.80
CA LYS A 86 -13.28 -1.69 14.25
C LYS A 86 -12.58 -0.71 13.33
N VAL A 87 -13.24 -0.34 12.23
CA VAL A 87 -12.79 0.78 11.40
C VAL A 87 -13.08 2.04 12.18
N HIS A 88 -12.05 2.87 12.41
CA HIS A 88 -12.21 4.03 13.28
C HIS A 88 -13.22 5.03 12.70
N LYS A 89 -14.04 5.67 13.55
CA LYS A 89 -15.13 6.56 13.08
C LYS A 89 -14.64 7.67 12.15
N ILE A 90 -13.46 8.24 12.43
CA ILE A 90 -12.88 9.28 11.57
C ILE A 90 -12.54 8.72 10.18
N GLN A 91 -12.05 7.48 10.09
CA GLN A 91 -11.82 6.84 8.79
C GLN A 91 -13.13 6.66 8.02
N VAL A 92 -14.20 6.25 8.70
CA VAL A 92 -15.53 6.10 8.09
C VAL A 92 -16.05 7.43 7.53
N GLU A 93 -15.82 8.55 8.23
CA GLU A 93 -16.23 9.87 7.73
C GLU A 93 -15.43 10.29 6.49
N PHE A 94 -14.09 10.15 6.50
CA PHE A 94 -13.26 10.40 5.32
C PHE A 94 -13.63 9.50 4.15
N LEU A 95 -13.92 8.22 4.41
CA LEU A 95 -14.36 7.28 3.39
C LEU A 95 -15.69 7.73 2.76
N LYS A 96 -16.69 8.07 3.57
CA LYS A 96 -17.99 8.57 3.08
C LYS A 96 -17.85 9.87 2.29
N GLU A 97 -16.98 10.79 2.73
CA GLU A 97 -16.72 12.03 2.01
C GLU A 97 -16.05 11.74 0.66
N SER A 98 -15.03 10.88 0.67
CA SER A 98 -14.28 10.50 -0.52
C SER A 98 -15.18 9.81 -1.55
N LEU A 99 -16.01 8.85 -1.13
CA LEU A 99 -16.97 8.15 -2.00
C LEU A 99 -18.08 9.05 -2.54
N ARG A 100 -18.42 10.15 -1.85
CA ARG A 100 -19.40 11.15 -2.33
C ARG A 100 -18.82 12.14 -3.33
N ASN A 101 -17.54 12.47 -3.18
CA ASN A 101 -16.89 13.55 -3.91
C ASN A 101 -16.02 13.06 -5.08
N ASN A 102 -15.70 11.77 -5.14
CA ASN A 102 -14.81 11.21 -6.17
C ASN A 102 -15.46 10.05 -6.91
N LYS A 103 -15.03 9.87 -8.16
CA LYS A 103 -15.38 8.70 -8.97
C LYS A 103 -14.23 7.71 -8.92
N PHE A 104 -14.45 6.54 -8.33
CA PHE A 104 -13.43 5.49 -8.27
C PHE A 104 -13.70 4.47 -9.37
N GLU A 105 -13.01 4.65 -10.49
CA GLU A 105 -13.09 3.74 -11.64
C GLU A 105 -11.97 2.71 -11.60
N LYS A 106 -12.27 1.54 -12.16
CA LYS A 106 -11.28 0.47 -12.27
C LYS A 106 -10.17 0.88 -13.24
N LEU A 107 -8.95 0.93 -12.72
CA LEU A 107 -7.74 1.23 -13.47
C LEU A 107 -7.37 0.07 -14.41
N THR A 108 -6.70 0.39 -15.51
CA THR A 108 -6.00 -0.62 -16.32
C THR A 108 -4.86 -1.28 -15.49
N PRO A 109 -4.34 -2.45 -15.90
CA PRO A 109 -3.20 -3.06 -15.20
C PRO A 109 -1.97 -2.16 -15.14
N LYS A 110 -1.70 -1.42 -16.21
CA LYS A 110 -0.54 -0.50 -16.29
C LYS A 110 -0.69 0.63 -15.28
N GLU A 111 -1.88 1.23 -15.21
CA GLU A 111 -2.17 2.29 -14.23
C GLU A 111 -2.20 1.76 -12.81
N THR A 112 -2.76 0.57 -12.59
CA THR A 112 -2.75 -0.12 -11.30
C THR A 112 -1.32 -0.36 -10.81
N ALA A 113 -0.43 -0.85 -11.68
CA ALA A 113 0.97 -1.08 -11.34
C ALA A 113 1.68 0.24 -10.99
N LYS A 114 1.45 1.30 -11.78
CA LYS A 114 1.98 2.64 -11.51
C LYS A 114 1.46 3.20 -10.18
N HIS A 115 0.18 3.02 -9.89
CA HIS A 115 -0.45 3.47 -8.64
C HIS A 115 0.13 2.73 -7.45
N ARG A 116 0.11 1.39 -7.47
CA ARG A 116 0.69 0.55 -6.41
C ARG A 116 2.17 0.85 -6.15
N GLY A 117 2.94 1.17 -7.19
CA GLY A 117 4.35 1.55 -7.07
C GLY A 117 4.60 2.80 -6.22
N ARG A 118 3.59 3.66 -6.04
CA ARG A 118 3.68 4.83 -5.14
C ARG A 118 3.51 4.46 -3.67
N PHE A 119 2.92 3.30 -3.36
CA PHE A 119 2.78 2.79 -2.00
C PHE A 119 4.07 2.13 -1.51
N THR A 120 5.12 2.94 -1.37
CA THR A 120 6.43 2.50 -0.92
C THR A 120 6.41 2.09 0.55
N THR A 121 7.44 1.35 1.00
CA THR A 121 7.58 0.99 2.42
C THR A 121 7.65 2.21 3.32
N SER A 122 8.34 3.27 2.91
CA SER A 122 8.43 4.51 3.68
C SER A 122 7.09 5.23 3.80
N LEU A 123 6.34 5.33 2.70
CA LEU A 123 5.00 5.91 2.72
C LEU A 123 4.06 5.07 3.60
N LYS A 124 4.05 3.75 3.42
CA LYS A 124 3.24 2.84 4.25
C LYS A 124 3.52 3.04 5.74
N ASN A 125 4.80 3.07 6.14
CA ASN A 125 5.15 3.22 7.55
C ASN A 125 4.69 4.57 8.11
N LYS A 126 4.86 5.66 7.34
CA LYS A 126 4.33 6.99 7.70
C LYS A 126 2.80 6.96 7.89
N LEU A 127 2.07 6.31 6.97
CA LEU A 127 0.62 6.23 7.07
C LEU A 127 0.16 5.36 8.24
N ILE A 128 0.91 4.32 8.61
CA ILE A 128 0.66 3.53 9.83
C ILE A 128 0.85 4.40 11.07
N GLU A 129 1.93 5.17 11.16
CA GLU A 129 2.18 6.10 12.27
C GLU A 129 1.07 7.15 12.39
N GLU A 130 0.66 7.73 11.27
CA GLU A 130 -0.46 8.68 11.23
C GLU A 130 -1.79 8.01 11.61
N TRP A 131 -2.03 6.77 11.16
CA TRP A 131 -3.21 6.00 11.60
C TRP A 131 -3.20 5.79 13.11
N GLU A 132 -2.06 5.43 13.71
CA GLU A 132 -1.94 5.26 15.16
C GLU A 132 -2.22 6.56 15.91
N GLU A 133 -1.67 7.69 15.44
CA GLU A 133 -1.89 9.02 16.01
C GLU A 133 -3.37 9.43 15.93
N LYS A 134 -3.97 9.37 14.73
CA LYS A 134 -5.33 9.89 14.48
C LYS A 134 -6.43 9.03 15.10
N THR A 135 -6.16 7.75 15.30
CA THR A 135 -7.13 6.81 15.90
C THR A 135 -6.86 6.53 17.37
N ASN A 136 -5.73 7.00 17.91
CA ASN A 136 -5.24 6.69 19.25
C ASN A 136 -5.22 5.17 19.53
N GLN A 137 -4.89 4.37 18.52
CA GLN A 137 -4.75 2.93 18.58
C GLN A 137 -3.34 2.52 18.17
N LYS A 138 -2.95 1.28 18.46
CA LYS A 138 -1.67 0.70 18.02
C LYS A 138 -1.89 -0.26 16.87
N TRP A 139 -1.05 -0.13 15.84
CA TRP A 139 -1.09 -1.02 14.70
C TRP A 139 -0.63 -2.41 15.15
N PRO A 140 -1.47 -3.45 14.99
CA PRO A 140 -1.12 -4.78 15.46
C PRO A 140 0.10 -5.33 14.71
N ARG A 141 0.91 -6.10 15.45
CA ARG A 141 2.16 -6.70 14.97
C ARG A 141 2.14 -8.19 15.20
N TYR A 142 2.85 -8.93 14.36
CA TYR A 142 2.99 -10.37 14.53
C TYR A 142 3.76 -10.67 15.82
N THR A 143 3.22 -11.58 16.62
CA THR A 143 3.85 -12.09 17.85
C THR A 143 4.53 -13.45 17.63
N GLU A 144 4.34 -14.03 16.45
CA GLU A 144 4.85 -15.31 15.99
C GLU A 144 5.29 -15.20 14.53
N GLU A 145 6.24 -16.03 14.10
CA GLU A 145 6.60 -16.14 12.69
C GLU A 145 5.43 -16.78 11.93
N VAL A 146 5.08 -16.23 10.77
CA VAL A 146 4.06 -16.81 9.89
C VAL A 146 4.77 -17.45 8.71
N TYR A 147 4.50 -18.72 8.47
CA TYR A 147 5.08 -19.49 7.38
C TYR A 147 4.12 -19.56 6.19
N ASP A 148 4.67 -19.56 4.97
CA ASP A 148 3.92 -19.84 3.75
C ASP A 148 3.76 -21.36 3.51
N GLN A 149 3.13 -21.71 2.39
CA GLN A 149 2.88 -23.11 2.01
C GLN A 149 4.17 -23.89 1.70
N SER A 150 5.27 -23.22 1.36
CA SER A 150 6.59 -23.83 1.19
C SER A 150 7.35 -24.03 2.50
N GLY A 151 6.83 -23.52 3.62
CA GLY A 151 7.51 -23.54 4.91
C GLY A 151 8.53 -22.41 5.08
N GLU A 152 8.52 -21.42 4.18
CA GLU A 152 9.37 -20.23 4.29
C GLU A 152 8.67 -19.16 5.14
N ILE A 153 9.46 -18.30 5.78
CA ILE A 153 8.90 -17.24 6.61
C ILE A 153 8.28 -16.16 5.72
N ALA A 154 6.95 -16.02 5.81
CA ALA A 154 6.18 -15.00 5.14
C ALA A 154 6.11 -13.69 5.94
N ARG A 155 6.04 -13.75 7.27
CA ARG A 155 5.99 -12.58 8.17
C ARG A 155 6.78 -12.82 9.44
N HIS A 156 7.55 -11.82 9.85
CA HIS A 156 8.39 -11.87 11.04
C HIS A 156 7.71 -11.36 12.30
N ILE A 157 8.17 -11.85 13.47
CA ILE A 157 7.83 -11.26 14.76
C ILE A 157 8.16 -9.75 14.75
N GLY A 158 7.23 -8.95 15.25
CA GLY A 158 7.33 -7.48 15.30
C GLY A 158 7.01 -6.77 13.99
N GLN A 159 6.87 -7.50 12.87
CA GLN A 159 6.40 -6.91 11.62
C GLN A 159 4.96 -6.41 11.80
N PRO A 160 4.59 -5.23 11.28
CA PRO A 160 3.21 -4.78 11.29
C PRO A 160 2.34 -5.70 10.43
N TYR A 161 1.07 -5.86 10.82
CA TYR A 161 0.06 -6.49 9.97
C TYR A 161 -0.03 -5.76 8.63
N ASP A 162 -0.55 -6.45 7.61
CA ASP A 162 -0.59 -5.89 6.27
C ASP A 162 -1.53 -4.67 6.26
N ALA A 163 -1.14 -3.63 5.52
CA ALA A 163 -1.99 -2.46 5.29
C ALA A 163 -2.96 -2.78 4.15
N HIS A 164 -4.21 -3.04 4.52
CA HIS A 164 -5.30 -3.26 3.58
C HIS A 164 -5.95 -1.93 3.20
N HIS A 165 -6.10 -1.66 1.90
CA HIS A 165 -6.78 -0.45 1.43
C HIS A 165 -8.31 -0.62 1.45
N LEU A 166 -9.03 0.25 2.14
CA LEU A 166 -10.50 0.21 2.20
C LEU A 166 -11.13 0.50 0.84
N ILE A 167 -10.63 1.52 0.12
CA ILE A 167 -10.84 1.68 -1.32
C ILE A 167 -9.66 1.03 -2.03
N GLU A 168 -9.90 -0.03 -2.80
CA GLU A 168 -8.83 -0.86 -3.37
C GLU A 168 -7.92 -0.11 -4.36
N ASN A 169 -6.64 -0.50 -4.40
CA ASN A 169 -5.64 0.06 -5.31
C ASN A 169 -6.03 0.02 -6.79
N ASN A 170 -6.81 -0.98 -7.20
CA ASN A 170 -7.25 -1.14 -8.59
C ASN A 170 -8.34 -0.14 -8.97
N PHE A 171 -8.87 0.60 -8.00
CA PHE A 171 -9.89 1.63 -8.16
C PHE A 171 -9.34 2.98 -7.73
N SER A 172 -8.05 3.23 -7.97
CA SER A 172 -7.33 4.46 -7.61
C SER A 172 -7.47 4.91 -6.15
N GLY A 173 -7.77 3.98 -5.23
CA GLY A 173 -7.90 4.27 -3.81
C GLY A 173 -6.67 5.01 -3.27
N PRO A 174 -6.85 6.13 -2.56
CA PRO A 174 -5.74 7.01 -2.21
C PRO A 174 -4.83 6.36 -1.16
N HIS A 175 -3.55 6.71 -1.18
CA HIS A 175 -2.57 6.26 -0.18
C HIS A 175 -2.59 7.19 1.02
N GLU A 176 -3.67 7.09 1.79
CA GLU A 176 -3.94 7.94 2.95
C GLU A 176 -4.16 7.08 4.18
N TRP A 177 -3.83 7.61 5.35
CA TRP A 177 -3.94 6.88 6.62
C TRP A 177 -5.39 6.43 6.85
N TRP A 178 -6.37 7.25 6.44
CA TRP A 178 -7.78 6.94 6.62
C TRP A 178 -8.25 5.82 5.69
N ASN A 179 -7.53 5.57 4.59
CA ASN A 179 -7.84 4.55 3.60
C ASN A 179 -7.09 3.23 3.85
N ILE A 180 -6.31 3.09 4.93
CA ILE A 180 -5.67 1.82 5.30
C ILE A 180 -6.24 1.25 6.60
N HIS A 181 -6.27 -0.07 6.70
CA HIS A 181 -6.71 -0.83 7.87
C HIS A 181 -5.79 -2.04 8.08
N PRO A 182 -5.41 -2.39 9.32
CA PRO A 182 -4.57 -3.56 9.56
C PRO A 182 -5.34 -4.86 9.30
N ALA A 183 -4.70 -5.80 8.60
CA ALA A 183 -5.22 -7.15 8.43
C ALA A 183 -4.07 -8.18 8.47
N LYS A 184 -4.23 -9.23 9.29
CA LYS A 184 -3.27 -10.34 9.38
C LYS A 184 -3.20 -11.11 8.06
N TYR A 185 -1.99 -11.52 7.70
CA TYR A 185 -1.73 -12.43 6.58
C TYR A 185 -1.80 -13.90 7.06
N PRO A 186 -2.34 -14.82 6.23
CA PRO A 186 -3.09 -14.59 4.99
C PRO A 186 -4.61 -14.54 5.22
N ASP A 187 -5.06 -14.99 6.39
CA ASP A 187 -6.44 -15.38 6.72
C ASP A 187 -7.40 -14.21 6.86
N GLU A 188 -6.95 -13.08 7.41
CA GLU A 188 -7.78 -11.87 7.47
C GLU A 188 -7.74 -11.10 6.15
N HIS A 189 -6.55 -10.93 5.56
CA HIS A 189 -6.36 -10.07 4.39
C HIS A 189 -6.73 -10.76 3.07
N GLN A 190 -5.91 -11.69 2.58
CA GLN A 190 -6.03 -12.26 1.23
C GLN A 190 -7.14 -13.30 1.14
N GLN A 191 -7.27 -14.15 2.15
CA GLN A 191 -8.28 -15.21 2.19
C GLN A 191 -9.59 -14.74 2.84
N GLY A 192 -9.52 -13.75 3.73
CA GLY A 192 -10.66 -13.18 4.44
C GLY A 192 -11.37 -12.11 3.62
N ILE A 193 -10.94 -10.86 3.76
CA ILE A 193 -11.55 -9.68 3.13
C ILE A 193 -11.63 -9.86 1.61
N HIS A 194 -10.61 -10.45 1.01
CA HIS A 194 -10.50 -10.68 -0.43
C HIS A 194 -11.01 -12.06 -0.90
N GLY A 195 -11.60 -12.84 0.01
CA GLY A 195 -12.07 -14.20 -0.20
C GLY A 195 -13.26 -14.33 -1.15
N LYS A 196 -13.59 -15.56 -1.54
CA LYS A 196 -14.75 -15.85 -2.39
C LYS A 196 -16.05 -15.48 -1.66
N GLY A 197 -16.94 -14.76 -2.34
CA GLY A 197 -18.23 -14.31 -1.78
C GLY A 197 -18.14 -13.11 -0.84
N ALA A 198 -16.93 -12.58 -0.56
CA ALA A 198 -16.78 -11.41 0.28
C ALA A 198 -17.41 -10.16 -0.37
N PRO A 199 -17.99 -9.23 0.41
CA PRO A 199 -18.56 -7.99 -0.11
C PRO A 199 -17.58 -7.14 -0.93
N SER A 200 -16.28 -7.21 -0.61
CA SER A 200 -15.22 -6.55 -1.38
C SER A 200 -15.27 -6.93 -2.86
N ARG A 201 -15.64 -8.15 -3.21
CA ARG A 201 -15.71 -8.61 -4.61
C ARG A 201 -16.90 -8.06 -5.37
N MET A 202 -17.95 -7.65 -4.66
CA MET A 202 -19.11 -6.98 -5.25
C MET A 202 -18.84 -5.49 -5.38
N LEU A 203 -18.23 -4.89 -4.36
CA LEU A 203 -17.91 -3.46 -4.31
C LEU A 203 -16.75 -3.09 -5.26
N PHE A 204 -15.76 -3.98 -5.37
CA PHE A 204 -14.58 -3.86 -6.22
C PHE A 204 -14.44 -5.11 -7.12
N PRO A 205 -15.25 -5.23 -8.19
CA PRO A 205 -15.24 -6.42 -9.03
C PRO A 205 -13.86 -6.74 -9.60
N ARG A 206 -13.41 -7.99 -9.36
CA ARG A 206 -12.23 -8.55 -10.04
C ARG A 206 -12.56 -8.78 -11.52
N ARG A 207 -11.51 -8.90 -12.34
CA ARG A 207 -11.68 -9.23 -13.76
C ARG A 207 -12.51 -10.49 -13.95
#